data_AF-A0A7K3Z4X0-F1
#
_entry.id   AF-A0A7K3Z4X0-F1
#
_cell.length_a   1.000
_cell.length_b   1.000
_cell.length_c   1.000
_cell.angle_alpha   90.00
_cell.angle_beta   90.00
_cell.angle_gamma   90.00
#
_symmetry.space_group_name_H-M   'P 1'
#
loop_
_entity.id
_entity.type
_entity.pdbx_description
1 polymer ?
#
loop_
_entity_poly.entity_id
_entity_poly.type
_entity_poly.pdbx_seq_one_letter_code
_entity_poly.pdbx_strand_id
1 'polypeptide(L)'
;MISQEFIDLQRRQLDPDRFSREYELQFTEDHGRWLSQELITACVDHSIVEPWHFEDSFEDLDFCAGLDVGQQNDNAALSIIELQGEARFLRYSYLFPLGTPYDVLTAHLKVITDRWHIRRTLVDATNERALAETMTAQIDGVEGIAFTQPWKQKAAGFLKQLMSKKQFRYYFDPEVVAGLAIEQFEVLAGKPKAEGEGEVSKEQGELEGNIRFYHAPGTHDDRFWSICLAVAASIEVEPEPFFAVIPR
;
A
#
# COMPACT_ATOMS: atom_id res chain seq x y z
N MET A 1 -21.85 17.90 27.32
CA MET A 1 -20.42 18.04 27.64
C MET A 1 -19.80 16.67 27.45
N ILE A 2 -18.76 16.53 26.64
CA ILE A 2 -18.09 15.24 26.42
C ILE A 2 -17.41 14.84 27.74
N SER A 3 -17.49 13.56 28.14
CA SER A 3 -16.88 13.10 29.40
C SER A 3 -15.37 12.93 29.26
N GLN A 4 -14.63 13.16 30.35
CA GLN A 4 -13.17 12.97 30.35
C GLN A 4 -12.79 11.51 30.02
N GLU A 5 -13.56 10.55 30.53
CA GLU A 5 -13.37 9.12 30.22
C GLU A 5 -13.52 8.83 28.72
N PHE A 6 -14.43 9.51 28.02
CA PHE A 6 -14.57 9.38 26.57
C PHE A 6 -13.37 9.98 25.83
N ILE A 7 -12.90 11.17 26.25
CA ILE A 7 -11.72 11.81 25.65
C ILE A 7 -10.48 10.92 25.86
N ASP A 8 -10.30 10.34 27.04
CA ASP A 8 -9.17 9.46 27.34
C ASP A 8 -9.23 8.14 26.56
N LEU A 9 -10.44 7.61 26.30
CA LEU A 9 -10.63 6.47 25.42
C LEU A 9 -10.24 6.81 23.98
N GLN A 10 -10.70 7.95 23.46
CA GLN A 10 -10.38 8.42 22.11
C GLN A 10 -8.88 8.70 21.94
N ARG A 11 -8.21 9.27 22.96
CA ARG A 11 -6.75 9.49 22.97
C ARG A 11 -5.94 8.19 22.86
N ARG A 12 -6.50 7.05 23.29
CA ARG A 12 -5.86 5.73 23.18
C ARG A 12 -6.16 5.02 21.85
N GLN A 13 -7.23 5.40 21.17
CA GLN A 13 -7.72 4.72 19.96
C GLN A 13 -7.36 5.47 18.68
N LEU A 14 -7.31 6.79 18.73
CA LEU A 14 -7.00 7.64 17.58
C LEU A 14 -5.50 7.89 17.48
N ASP A 15 -5.03 8.02 16.24
CA ASP A 15 -3.69 8.55 15.94
C ASP A 15 -3.49 9.92 16.64
N PRO A 16 -2.30 10.23 17.19
CA PRO A 16 -2.03 11.48 17.91
C PRO A 16 -2.37 12.75 17.13
N ASP A 17 -2.16 12.77 15.81
CA ASP A 17 -2.48 13.94 14.99
C ASP A 17 -3.99 14.02 14.75
N ARG A 18 -4.66 12.88 14.55
CA ARG A 18 -6.13 12.83 14.48
C ARG A 18 -6.77 13.30 15.78
N PHE A 19 -6.28 12.85 16.93
CA PHE A 19 -6.73 13.31 18.24
C PHE A 19 -6.47 14.81 18.41
N SER A 20 -5.28 15.28 18.06
CA SER A 20 -4.91 16.71 18.15
C SER A 20 -5.79 17.59 17.27
N ARG A 21 -6.15 17.15 16.06
CA ARG A 21 -7.05 17.88 15.17
C ARG A 21 -8.50 17.86 15.66
N GLU A 22 -9.02 16.69 16.04
CA GLU A 22 -10.44 16.50 16.38
C GLU A 22 -10.78 17.02 17.80
N TYR A 23 -9.86 16.88 18.76
CA TYR A 23 -10.11 17.18 20.18
C TYR A 23 -9.29 18.36 20.72
N GLU A 24 -8.11 18.64 20.16
CA GLU A 24 -7.23 19.72 20.63
C GLU A 24 -7.20 20.94 19.68
N LEU A 25 -7.88 20.86 18.53
CA LEU A 25 -7.96 21.89 17.49
C LEU A 25 -6.59 22.41 17.02
N GLN A 26 -5.56 21.57 17.06
CA GLN A 26 -4.23 21.92 16.57
C GLN A 26 -4.12 21.70 15.06
N PHE A 27 -3.65 22.71 14.34
CA PHE A 27 -3.18 22.53 12.96
C PHE A 27 -1.84 21.80 13.00
N THR A 28 -1.84 20.51 12.72
CA THR A 28 -0.62 19.76 12.44
C THR A 28 -0.19 20.06 11.00
N GLU A 29 0.91 20.76 10.80
CA GLU A 29 1.54 20.90 9.49
C GLU A 29 1.96 19.50 8.98
N ASP A 30 1.91 19.25 7.67
CA ASP A 30 2.26 17.96 7.01
C ASP A 30 3.77 17.58 7.16
N HIS A 31 4.48 18.16 8.12
CA HIS A 31 5.91 17.95 8.34
C HIS A 31 6.22 16.47 8.62
N GLY A 32 6.97 15.87 7.69
CA GLY A 32 7.41 14.47 7.79
C GLY A 32 6.44 13.45 7.23
N ARG A 33 5.25 13.84 6.74
CA ARG A 33 4.28 12.93 6.10
C ARG A 33 4.72 12.58 4.67
N TRP A 34 4.56 11.32 4.27
CA TRP A 34 4.91 10.89 2.90
C TRP A 34 3.95 11.47 1.86
N LEU A 35 2.64 11.45 2.16
CA LEU A 35 1.58 12.02 1.35
C LEU A 35 0.98 13.24 2.08
N SER A 36 0.87 14.37 1.40
CA SER A 36 0.21 15.56 1.96
C SER A 36 -1.30 15.42 1.97
N GLN A 37 -1.97 16.12 2.89
CA GLN A 37 -3.43 16.09 2.96
C GLN A 37 -4.08 16.62 1.67
N GLU A 38 -3.45 17.60 1.03
CA GLU A 38 -3.88 18.12 -0.28
C GLU A 38 -3.84 17.04 -1.37
N LEU A 39 -2.74 16.26 -1.42
CA LEU A 39 -2.58 15.20 -2.42
C LEU A 39 -3.59 14.07 -2.22
N ILE A 40 -3.82 13.67 -0.96
CA ILE A 40 -4.83 12.68 -0.59
C ILE A 40 -6.23 13.15 -1.01
N THR A 41 -6.59 14.39 -0.65
CA THR A 41 -7.91 14.96 -0.94
C THR A 41 -8.14 15.13 -2.44
N ALA A 42 -7.12 15.52 -3.21
CA ALA A 42 -7.22 15.71 -4.66
C ALA A 42 -7.48 14.42 -5.45
N CYS A 43 -7.24 13.25 -4.83
CA CYS A 43 -7.45 11.95 -5.44
C CYS A 43 -8.83 11.32 -5.08
N VAL A 44 -9.61 11.96 -4.21
CA VAL A 44 -10.99 11.52 -3.93
C VAL A 44 -11.85 11.73 -5.18
N ASP A 45 -12.52 10.67 -5.62
CA ASP A 45 -13.44 10.72 -6.75
C ASP A 45 -14.89 10.65 -6.27
N HIS A 46 -15.55 11.80 -6.27
CA HIS A 46 -16.95 11.92 -5.86
C HIS A 46 -17.95 11.19 -6.78
N SER A 47 -17.51 10.70 -7.95
CA SER A 47 -18.35 9.83 -8.78
C SER A 47 -18.41 8.39 -8.28
N ILE A 48 -17.50 7.98 -7.38
CA ILE A 48 -17.50 6.67 -6.73
C ILE A 48 -18.19 6.83 -5.38
N VAL A 49 -19.45 6.41 -5.31
CA VAL A 49 -20.30 6.66 -4.15
C VAL A 49 -19.95 5.75 -2.98
N GLU A 50 -19.66 4.47 -3.25
CA GLU A 50 -19.35 3.46 -2.24
C GLU A 50 -18.23 2.51 -2.72
N PRO A 51 -17.48 1.88 -1.79
CA PRO A 51 -16.65 0.73 -2.12
C PRO A 51 -17.48 -0.37 -2.74
N TRP A 52 -16.84 -1.20 -3.55
CA TRP A 52 -17.46 -2.43 -4.01
C TRP A 52 -17.46 -3.49 -2.91
N HIS A 53 -18.44 -4.38 -2.96
CA HIS A 53 -18.67 -5.37 -1.94
C HIS A 53 -17.99 -6.69 -2.28
N PHE A 54 -17.59 -7.42 -1.24
CA PHE A 54 -16.93 -8.71 -1.39
C PHE A 54 -17.72 -9.66 -2.30
N GLU A 55 -19.05 -9.64 -2.21
CA GLU A 55 -20.00 -10.47 -2.96
C GLU A 55 -20.19 -10.08 -4.43
N ASP A 56 -19.72 -8.90 -4.85
CA ASP A 56 -19.86 -8.43 -6.23
C ASP A 56 -19.03 -9.27 -7.19
N SER A 57 -19.50 -9.42 -8.43
CA SER A 57 -18.79 -10.11 -9.50
C SER A 57 -18.83 -9.27 -10.77
N PHE A 58 -17.75 -9.30 -11.52
CA PHE A 58 -17.54 -8.43 -12.68
C PHE A 58 -17.09 -9.24 -13.87
N GLU A 59 -17.66 -8.91 -15.03
CA GLU A 59 -17.22 -9.41 -16.33
C GLU A 59 -16.47 -8.27 -17.04
N ASP A 60 -15.34 -8.58 -17.69
CA ASP A 60 -14.55 -7.66 -18.52
C ASP A 60 -13.88 -6.45 -17.82
N LEU A 61 -13.57 -6.56 -16.53
CA LEU A 61 -12.77 -5.57 -15.79
C LEU A 61 -11.40 -6.15 -15.40
N ASP A 62 -10.38 -5.30 -15.31
CA ASP A 62 -9.01 -5.71 -14.96
C ASP A 62 -8.65 -5.21 -13.55
N PHE A 63 -8.22 -6.12 -12.69
CA PHE A 63 -7.91 -5.83 -11.30
C PHE A 63 -6.52 -6.27 -10.89
N CYS A 64 -5.95 -5.50 -9.98
CA CYS A 64 -4.77 -5.85 -9.22
C CYS A 64 -5.03 -5.71 -7.73
N ALA A 65 -4.35 -6.51 -6.93
CA ALA A 65 -4.50 -6.48 -5.49
C ALA A 65 -3.16 -6.45 -4.74
N GLY A 66 -3.24 -5.99 -3.50
CA GLY A 66 -2.13 -5.94 -2.57
C GLY A 66 -2.56 -6.43 -1.22
N LEU A 67 -1.84 -7.41 -0.67
CA LEU A 67 -2.07 -7.95 0.65
C LEU A 67 -0.85 -7.67 1.54
N ASP A 68 -1.05 -6.82 2.54
CA ASP A 68 -0.17 -6.79 3.70
C ASP A 68 -0.69 -7.82 4.68
N VAL A 69 0.10 -8.86 4.96
CA VAL A 69 -0.34 -9.99 5.80
C VAL A 69 -0.43 -9.59 7.28
N GLY A 70 0.19 -8.47 7.66
CA GLY A 70 0.38 -8.12 9.06
C GLY A 70 1.26 -9.16 9.77
N GLN A 71 1.87 -8.77 10.88
CA GLN A 71 2.55 -9.71 11.76
C GLN A 71 1.60 -10.14 12.89
N GLN A 72 2.08 -10.92 13.86
CA GLN A 72 1.25 -11.29 15.03
C GLN A 72 0.64 -10.11 15.81
N ASN A 73 1.20 -8.90 15.64
CA ASN A 73 0.81 -7.70 16.38
C ASN A 73 0.17 -6.61 15.50
N ASP A 74 0.10 -6.81 14.19
CA ASP A 74 -0.43 -5.84 13.23
C ASP A 74 -1.62 -6.45 12.48
N ASN A 75 -2.49 -5.61 11.91
CA ASN A 75 -3.63 -6.12 11.17
C ASN A 75 -3.18 -6.52 9.76
N ALA A 76 -3.84 -7.52 9.18
CA ALA A 76 -3.71 -7.73 7.74
C ALA A 76 -4.56 -6.69 6.99
N ALA A 77 -4.14 -6.28 5.81
CA ALA A 77 -4.87 -5.36 4.94
C ALA A 77 -4.87 -5.82 3.49
N LEU A 78 -6.06 -5.88 2.87
CA LEU A 78 -6.25 -6.18 1.46
C LEU A 78 -6.83 -4.98 0.72
N SER A 79 -6.20 -4.61 -0.39
CA SER A 79 -6.64 -3.54 -1.27
C SER A 79 -6.72 -4.04 -2.70
N ILE A 80 -7.79 -3.68 -3.41
CA ILE A 80 -8.00 -4.04 -4.81
C ILE A 80 -8.23 -2.77 -5.61
N ILE A 81 -7.47 -2.65 -6.70
CA ILE A 81 -7.60 -1.58 -7.66
C ILE A 81 -8.12 -2.09 -8.99
N GLU A 82 -9.00 -1.32 -9.62
CA GLU A 82 -9.38 -1.48 -11.01
C GLU A 82 -8.41 -0.69 -11.90
N LEU A 83 -8.01 -1.29 -13.02
CA LEU A 83 -7.16 -0.69 -14.02
C LEU A 83 -8.03 -0.14 -15.17
N GLN A 84 -7.97 1.17 -15.40
CA GLN A 84 -8.63 1.81 -16.54
C GLN A 84 -7.62 2.70 -17.29
N GLY A 85 -6.99 2.14 -18.32
CA GLY A 85 -5.89 2.80 -19.02
C GLY A 85 -4.74 3.11 -18.05
N GLU A 86 -4.39 4.40 -17.91
CA GLU A 86 -3.38 4.86 -16.94
C GLU A 86 -3.94 5.08 -15.52
N ALA A 87 -5.26 5.10 -15.36
CA ALA A 87 -5.89 5.30 -14.07
C ALA A 87 -5.94 4.01 -13.25
N ARG A 88 -5.88 4.18 -11.93
CA ARG A 88 -5.94 3.14 -10.89
C ARG A 88 -7.03 3.55 -9.91
N PHE A 89 -8.12 2.80 -9.87
CA PHE A 89 -9.24 3.10 -8.99
C PHE A 89 -9.26 2.14 -7.81
N LEU A 90 -9.08 2.63 -6.58
CA LEU A 90 -9.29 1.80 -5.40
C LEU A 90 -10.77 1.46 -5.29
N ARG A 91 -11.11 0.18 -5.45
CA ARG A 91 -12.49 -0.34 -5.40
C ARG A 91 -12.80 -1.07 -4.10
N TYR A 92 -11.78 -1.64 -3.47
CA TYR A 92 -11.91 -2.40 -2.24
C TYR A 92 -10.72 -2.09 -1.32
N SER A 93 -10.99 -1.88 -0.04
CA SER A 93 -9.96 -1.75 0.98
C SER A 93 -10.49 -2.30 2.30
N TYR A 94 -9.91 -3.40 2.75
CA TYR A 94 -10.38 -4.16 3.90
C TYR A 94 -9.24 -4.40 4.89
N LEU A 95 -9.48 -4.01 6.14
CA LEU A 95 -8.58 -4.26 7.26
C LEU A 95 -9.13 -5.43 8.06
N PHE A 96 -8.37 -6.52 8.13
CA PHE A 96 -8.78 -7.70 8.88
C PHE A 96 -8.62 -7.46 10.38
N PRO A 97 -9.53 -7.97 11.22
CA PRO A 97 -9.34 -7.91 12.66
C PRO A 97 -8.01 -8.54 13.10
N LEU A 98 -7.35 -7.93 14.09
CA LEU A 98 -6.12 -8.46 14.66
C LEU A 98 -6.29 -9.93 15.08
N GLY A 99 -5.30 -10.75 14.74
CA GLY A 99 -5.32 -12.18 15.02
C GLY A 99 -6.22 -13.00 14.10
N THR A 100 -6.68 -12.43 12.97
CA THR A 100 -7.38 -13.20 11.92
C THR A 100 -6.50 -14.38 11.48
N PRO A 101 -7.02 -15.62 11.54
CA PRO A 101 -6.27 -16.80 11.11
C PRO A 101 -5.83 -16.75 9.64
N TYR A 102 -4.63 -17.26 9.34
CA TYR A 102 -4.08 -17.23 7.98
C TYR A 102 -4.91 -18.02 6.95
N ASP A 103 -5.61 -19.07 7.37
CA ASP A 103 -6.55 -19.82 6.53
C ASP A 103 -7.78 -18.97 6.14
N VAL A 104 -8.27 -18.12 7.06
CA VAL A 104 -9.33 -17.15 6.78
C VAL A 104 -8.84 -16.08 5.79
N LEU A 105 -7.62 -15.54 5.98
CA LEU A 105 -7.01 -14.60 5.03
C LEU A 105 -6.86 -15.22 3.63
N THR A 106 -6.35 -16.46 3.57
CA THR A 106 -6.17 -17.20 2.32
C THR A 106 -7.50 -17.48 1.63
N ALA A 107 -8.52 -17.90 2.38
CA ALA A 107 -9.85 -18.14 1.83
C ALA A 107 -10.51 -16.86 1.32
N HIS A 108 -10.36 -15.75 2.05
CA HIS A 108 -10.89 -14.44 1.64
C HIS A 108 -10.25 -13.99 0.33
N LEU A 109 -8.92 -14.03 0.24
CA LEU A 109 -8.19 -13.71 -0.98
C LEU A 109 -8.60 -14.62 -2.14
N LYS A 110 -8.70 -15.94 -1.89
CA LYS A 110 -9.10 -16.89 -2.93
C LYS A 110 -10.47 -16.56 -3.51
N VAL A 111 -11.47 -16.37 -2.64
CA VAL A 111 -12.85 -16.14 -3.08
C VAL A 111 -12.97 -14.84 -3.88
N ILE A 112 -12.33 -13.76 -3.44
CA ILE A 112 -12.40 -12.49 -4.16
C ILE A 112 -11.60 -12.53 -5.47
N THR A 113 -10.44 -13.19 -5.49
CA THR A 113 -9.67 -13.42 -6.74
C THR A 113 -10.50 -14.17 -7.77
N ASP A 114 -11.16 -15.27 -7.36
CA ASP A 114 -11.98 -16.07 -8.25
C ASP A 114 -13.21 -15.29 -8.76
N ARG A 115 -13.82 -14.44 -7.92
CA ARG A 115 -15.06 -13.70 -8.23
C ARG A 115 -14.83 -12.44 -9.08
N TRP A 116 -13.73 -11.74 -8.84
CA TRP A 116 -13.39 -10.49 -9.52
C TRP A 116 -12.39 -10.71 -10.66
N HIS A 117 -11.89 -11.94 -10.84
CA HIS A 117 -10.86 -12.27 -11.83
C HIS A 117 -9.60 -11.41 -11.67
N ILE A 118 -9.09 -11.32 -10.43
CA ILE A 118 -7.91 -10.50 -10.12
C ILE A 118 -6.70 -11.05 -10.87
N ARG A 119 -6.12 -10.23 -11.75
CA ARG A 119 -5.01 -10.62 -12.62
C ARG A 119 -3.73 -10.88 -11.84
N ARG A 120 -3.47 -10.05 -10.83
CA ARG A 120 -2.23 -10.13 -10.04
C ARG A 120 -2.42 -9.59 -8.62
N THR A 121 -1.89 -10.32 -7.64
CA THR A 121 -1.84 -9.89 -6.23
C THR A 121 -0.40 -9.95 -5.73
N LEU A 122 0.12 -8.83 -5.20
CA LEU A 122 1.38 -8.83 -4.47
C LEU A 122 1.13 -8.99 -2.97
N VAL A 123 1.83 -9.92 -2.34
CA VAL A 123 1.72 -10.22 -0.90
C VAL A 123 3.03 -9.87 -0.21
N ASP A 124 2.98 -9.09 0.88
CA ASP A 124 4.16 -8.90 1.73
C ASP A 124 4.51 -10.22 2.43
N ALA A 125 5.62 -10.82 1.99
CA ALA A 125 6.14 -12.10 2.46
C ALA A 125 7.41 -11.93 3.32
N THR A 126 7.70 -10.72 3.80
CA THR A 126 8.96 -10.40 4.53
C THR A 126 9.20 -11.35 5.70
N ASN A 127 8.17 -11.62 6.49
CA ASN A 127 8.24 -12.56 7.62
C ASN A 127 7.37 -13.80 7.44
N GLU A 128 6.46 -13.81 6.46
CA GLU A 128 5.44 -14.86 6.27
C GLU A 128 5.62 -15.60 4.94
N ARG A 129 6.88 -15.92 4.59
CA ARG A 129 7.23 -16.56 3.31
C ARG A 129 6.49 -17.87 3.05
N ALA A 130 6.35 -18.73 4.06
CA ALA A 130 5.67 -20.02 3.92
C ALA A 130 4.17 -19.85 3.60
N LEU A 131 3.53 -18.83 4.18
CA LEU A 131 2.15 -18.48 3.86
C LEU A 131 2.03 -17.98 2.42
N ALA A 132 2.90 -17.06 2.01
CA ALA A 132 2.88 -16.52 0.66
C ALA A 132 3.14 -17.60 -0.41
N GLU A 133 4.06 -18.54 -0.16
CA GLU A 133 4.28 -19.71 -1.03
C GLU A 133 3.03 -20.60 -1.10
N THR A 134 2.32 -20.79 0.03
CA THR A 134 1.06 -21.53 0.08
C THR A 134 -0.04 -20.84 -0.72
N MET A 135 -0.20 -19.51 -0.58
CA MET A 135 -1.17 -18.73 -1.35
C MET A 135 -0.87 -18.77 -2.85
N THR A 136 0.41 -18.58 -3.22
CA THR A 136 0.87 -18.67 -4.62
C THR A 136 0.57 -20.02 -5.25
N ALA A 137 0.65 -21.11 -4.48
CA ALA A 137 0.35 -22.46 -4.98
C ALA A 137 -1.16 -22.76 -5.13
N GLN A 138 -2.03 -21.98 -4.48
CA GLN A 138 -3.48 -22.26 -4.41
C GLN A 138 -4.35 -21.23 -5.13
N ILE A 139 -3.79 -20.05 -5.42
CA ILE A 139 -4.52 -18.91 -5.96
C ILE A 139 -3.73 -18.35 -7.15
N ASP A 140 -4.35 -18.37 -8.32
CA ASP A 140 -3.72 -17.88 -9.54
C ASP A 140 -3.42 -16.37 -9.43
N GLY A 141 -2.27 -15.96 -9.97
CA GLY A 141 -1.85 -14.56 -9.99
C GLY A 141 -1.34 -14.00 -8.65
N VAL A 142 -1.24 -14.81 -7.60
CA VAL A 142 -0.66 -14.38 -6.32
C VAL A 142 0.87 -14.54 -6.33
N GLU A 143 1.59 -13.52 -5.90
CA GLU A 143 3.05 -13.51 -5.78
C GLU A 143 3.49 -12.94 -4.43
N GLY A 144 4.26 -13.73 -3.67
CA GLY A 144 4.92 -13.26 -2.47
C GLY A 144 6.18 -12.46 -2.77
N ILE A 145 6.33 -11.28 -2.16
CA ILE A 145 7.53 -10.44 -2.30
C ILE A 145 8.18 -10.18 -0.94
N ALA A 146 9.52 -10.15 -0.91
CA ALA A 146 10.24 -9.61 0.23
C ALA A 146 10.16 -8.08 0.18
N PHE A 147 9.34 -7.47 1.04
CA PHE A 147 9.02 -6.05 1.01
C PHE A 147 10.10 -5.19 1.69
N THR A 148 11.32 -5.34 1.17
CA THR A 148 12.54 -4.63 1.59
C THR A 148 12.42 -3.11 1.42
N GLN A 149 13.30 -2.36 2.08
CA GLN A 149 13.30 -0.89 2.01
C GLN A 149 13.32 -0.32 0.57
N PRO A 150 14.14 -0.82 -0.37
CA PRO A 150 14.09 -0.36 -1.77
C PRO A 150 12.75 -0.66 -2.45
N TRP A 151 12.12 -1.80 -2.12
CA TRP A 151 10.80 -2.15 -2.61
C TRP A 151 9.72 -1.21 -2.07
N LYS A 152 9.78 -0.89 -0.77
CA LYS A 152 8.90 0.10 -0.14
C LYS A 152 9.02 1.48 -0.79
N GLN A 153 10.25 1.95 -1.03
CA GLN A 153 10.50 3.20 -1.75
C GLN A 153 9.92 3.19 -3.16
N LYS A 154 10.15 2.11 -3.92
CA LYS A 154 9.60 1.95 -5.27
C LYS A 154 8.06 2.01 -5.26
N ALA A 155 7.42 1.24 -4.38
CA ALA A 155 5.96 1.14 -4.32
C ALA A 155 5.32 2.45 -3.84
N ALA A 156 5.83 3.03 -2.75
CA ALA A 156 5.35 4.30 -2.19
C ALA A 156 5.60 5.49 -3.15
N GLY A 157 6.74 5.49 -3.85
CA GLY A 157 7.07 6.45 -4.91
C GLY A 157 6.12 6.35 -6.09
N PHE A 158 5.83 5.13 -6.55
CA PHE A 158 4.92 4.91 -7.67
C PHE A 158 3.48 5.34 -7.33
N LEU A 159 2.98 5.02 -6.13
CA LEU A 159 1.69 5.53 -5.65
C LEU A 159 1.67 7.06 -5.64
N LYS A 160 2.68 7.70 -5.05
CA LYS A 160 2.77 9.16 -4.97
C LYS A 160 2.79 9.81 -6.36
N GLN A 161 3.51 9.21 -7.32
CA GLN A 161 3.54 9.66 -8.71
C GLN A 161 2.15 9.60 -9.36
N LEU A 162 1.42 8.50 -9.21
CA LEU A 162 0.05 8.37 -9.72
C LEU A 162 -0.88 9.39 -9.09
N MET A 163 -0.77 9.62 -7.78
CA MET A 163 -1.56 10.63 -7.07
C MET A 163 -1.26 12.04 -7.59
N SER A 164 0.02 12.40 -7.81
CA SER A 164 0.40 13.71 -8.36
C SER A 164 -0.18 13.95 -9.76
N LYS A 165 -0.33 12.88 -10.54
CA LYS A 165 -0.97 12.92 -11.87
C LYS A 165 -2.51 12.78 -11.82
N LYS A 166 -3.10 12.63 -10.63
CA LYS A 166 -4.54 12.31 -10.43
C LYS A 166 -4.99 11.03 -11.13
N GLN A 167 -4.05 10.10 -11.30
CA GLN A 167 -4.26 8.79 -11.91
C GLN A 167 -4.62 7.73 -10.88
N PHE A 168 -4.23 7.90 -9.61
CA PHE A 168 -4.82 7.16 -8.51
C PHE A 168 -6.09 7.86 -8.04
N ARG A 169 -7.21 7.14 -7.97
CA ARG A 169 -8.52 7.66 -7.57
C ARG A 169 -9.20 6.69 -6.61
N TYR A 170 -9.94 7.20 -5.63
CA TYR A 170 -10.60 6.35 -4.64
C TYR A 170 -11.92 6.98 -4.14
N TYR A 171 -12.82 6.14 -3.65
CA TYR A 171 -14.06 6.58 -3.00
C TYR A 171 -13.76 7.29 -1.68
N PHE A 172 -14.63 8.20 -1.23
CA PHE A 172 -14.44 8.81 0.09
C PHE A 172 -14.71 7.79 1.19
N ASP A 173 -13.67 7.45 1.94
CA ASP A 173 -13.74 6.64 3.16
C ASP A 173 -12.76 7.22 4.19
N PRO A 174 -13.24 7.65 5.38
CA PRO A 174 -12.40 8.19 6.43
C PRO A 174 -11.23 7.27 6.82
N GLU A 175 -11.42 5.95 6.78
CA GLU A 175 -10.38 4.99 7.16
C GLU A 175 -9.31 4.84 6.05
N VAL A 176 -9.71 4.96 4.78
CA VAL A 176 -8.75 5.03 3.67
C VAL A 176 -7.95 6.33 3.73
N VAL A 177 -8.61 7.46 3.97
CA VAL A 177 -7.95 8.77 4.12
C VAL A 177 -6.96 8.75 5.28
N ALA A 178 -7.37 8.20 6.44
CA ALA A 178 -6.50 8.08 7.61
C ALA A 178 -5.31 7.16 7.32
N GLY A 179 -5.52 6.02 6.67
CA GLY A 179 -4.45 5.10 6.29
C GLY A 179 -3.43 5.75 5.35
N LEU A 180 -3.88 6.48 4.32
CA LEU A 180 -2.97 7.18 3.40
C LEU A 180 -2.19 8.32 4.08
N ALA A 181 -2.77 8.96 5.09
CA ALA A 181 -2.13 10.06 5.81
C ALA A 181 -1.11 9.59 6.84
N ILE A 182 -1.07 8.30 7.20
CA ILE A 182 -0.33 7.85 8.38
C ILE A 182 1.18 7.77 8.19
N GLU A 183 1.62 7.51 6.96
CA GLU A 183 3.00 7.20 6.66
C GLU A 183 3.90 8.44 6.79
N GLN A 184 5.03 8.29 7.48
CA GLN A 184 6.07 9.29 7.63
C GLN A 184 7.37 8.84 6.98
N PHE A 185 8.26 9.79 6.71
CA PHE A 185 9.53 9.49 6.09
C PHE A 185 10.67 10.32 6.66
N GLU A 186 11.85 9.71 6.75
CA GLU A 186 13.12 10.39 7.02
C GLU A 186 14.10 10.16 5.86
N VAL A 187 14.80 11.21 5.45
CA VAL A 187 15.87 11.10 4.46
C VAL A 187 17.15 10.73 5.18
N LEU A 188 17.63 9.50 4.98
CA LEU A 188 18.91 9.08 5.53
C LEU A 188 20.04 9.73 4.71
N ALA A 189 20.98 10.38 5.39
CA ALA A 189 22.19 10.85 4.76
C ALA A 189 22.93 9.64 4.15
N GLY A 190 23.16 9.65 2.84
CA GLY A 190 23.98 8.65 2.19
C GLY A 190 25.37 8.63 2.84
N LYS A 191 25.94 7.44 3.06
CA LYS A 191 27.36 7.37 3.42
C LYS A 191 28.14 8.06 2.30
N PRO A 192 29.03 9.02 2.58
CA PRO A 192 29.95 9.50 1.55
C PRO A 192 30.69 8.27 1.02
N LYS A 193 30.59 8.03 -0.30
CA LYS A 193 31.42 7.01 -0.97
C LYS A 193 32.85 7.34 -0.59
N ALA A 194 33.56 6.38 0.03
CA ALA A 194 34.97 6.55 0.36
C ALA A 194 35.70 6.95 -0.92
N GLU A 195 36.48 8.03 -0.86
CA GLU A 195 37.28 8.51 -1.97
C GLU A 195 38.27 7.40 -2.38
N GLY A 196 37.99 6.75 -3.50
CA GLY A 196 38.87 5.74 -4.06
C GLY A 196 38.10 4.51 -4.52
N GLU A 197 37.47 4.61 -5.69
CA GLU A 197 37.51 3.60 -6.76
C GLU A 197 36.49 3.95 -7.85
N GLY A 198 37.00 4.25 -9.04
CA GLY A 198 36.32 4.01 -10.32
C GLY A 198 35.18 4.94 -10.72
N GLU A 199 35.44 5.80 -11.70
CA GLU A 199 34.40 6.37 -12.55
C GLU A 199 33.62 5.25 -13.26
N VAL A 200 32.38 4.97 -12.84
CA VAL A 200 31.36 4.33 -13.71
C VAL A 200 29.96 4.84 -13.32
N SER A 201 29.28 5.37 -14.35
CA SER A 201 27.83 5.61 -14.50
C SER A 201 27.16 6.73 -13.69
N LYS A 202 27.17 7.92 -14.29
CA LYS A 202 26.09 8.91 -14.13
C LYS A 202 24.85 8.42 -14.87
N GLU A 203 24.02 7.62 -14.22
CA GLU A 203 22.64 7.37 -14.68
C GLU A 203 21.70 7.64 -13.50
N GLN A 204 21.12 8.85 -13.51
CA GLN A 204 19.82 9.33 -13.01
C GLN A 204 19.12 8.72 -11.75
N GLY A 205 19.67 7.75 -11.04
CA GLY A 205 19.06 7.05 -9.90
C GLY A 205 19.66 7.34 -8.53
N GLU A 206 20.70 8.18 -8.43
CA GLU A 206 21.42 8.42 -7.16
C GLU A 206 20.97 9.69 -6.38
N LEU A 207 19.86 10.35 -6.77
CA LEU A 207 19.43 11.62 -6.17
C LEU A 207 18.26 11.54 -5.19
N GLU A 208 17.61 10.40 -5.01
CA GLU A 208 16.74 10.19 -3.86
C GLU A 208 17.58 9.61 -2.73
N GLY A 209 17.90 10.44 -1.72
CA GLY A 209 18.56 9.94 -0.51
C GLY A 209 17.80 8.73 0.04
N ASN A 210 18.49 7.79 0.68
CA ASN A 210 17.86 6.56 1.15
C ASN A 210 16.72 6.90 2.13
N ILE A 211 15.47 6.78 1.69
CA ILE A 211 14.30 7.13 2.50
C ILE A 211 14.02 5.96 3.45
N ARG A 212 13.82 6.26 4.73
CA ARG A 212 13.22 5.31 5.67
C ARG A 212 11.79 5.72 5.96
N PHE A 213 10.91 4.73 5.93
CA PHE A 213 9.49 4.84 6.22
C PHE A 213 9.23 4.43 7.67
N TYR A 214 8.28 5.10 8.31
CA TYR A 214 7.86 4.83 9.68
C TYR A 214 6.50 5.50 9.94
N HIS A 215 5.83 5.10 11.01
CA HIS A 215 4.61 5.72 11.49
C HIS A 215 4.71 6.01 13.00
N ALA A 216 3.77 6.80 13.53
CA ALA A 216 3.76 7.17 14.94
C ALA A 216 3.54 5.93 15.84
N PRO A 217 4.09 5.92 17.07
CA PRO A 217 3.84 4.82 18.00
C PRO A 217 2.35 4.62 18.31
N GLY A 218 1.88 3.38 18.26
CA GLY A 218 0.48 3.03 18.52
C GLY A 218 -0.46 3.21 17.32
N THR A 219 0.10 3.47 16.14
CA THR A 219 -0.63 3.50 14.88
C THR A 219 -0.19 2.36 13.97
N HIS A 220 -0.89 2.13 12.87
CA HIS A 220 -0.57 1.06 11.92
C HIS A 220 -0.73 1.55 10.48
N ASP A 221 0.23 1.20 9.62
CA ASP A 221 0.33 1.59 8.22
C ASP A 221 -0.10 0.48 7.24
N ASP A 222 -0.66 -0.62 7.74
CA ASP A 222 -1.06 -1.82 6.98
C ASP A 222 -1.87 -1.46 5.71
N ARG A 223 -2.83 -0.53 5.85
CA ARG A 223 -3.67 -0.07 4.72
C ARG A 223 -2.85 0.68 3.68
N PHE A 224 -1.92 1.55 4.10
CA PHE A 224 -1.04 2.27 3.19
C PHE A 224 -0.18 1.30 2.38
N TRP A 225 0.41 0.30 3.04
CA TRP A 225 1.25 -0.68 2.37
C TRP A 225 0.47 -1.61 1.45
N SER A 226 -0.72 -2.06 1.88
CA SER A 226 -1.65 -2.82 1.04
C SER A 226 -2.02 -2.07 -0.25
N ILE A 227 -2.30 -0.76 -0.19
CA ILE A 227 -2.57 0.07 -1.38
C ILE A 227 -1.32 0.19 -2.25
N CYS A 228 -0.14 0.41 -1.65
CA CYS A 228 1.13 0.47 -2.38
C CYS A 228 1.41 -0.83 -3.14
N LEU A 229 1.16 -1.99 -2.51
CA LEU A 229 1.29 -3.31 -3.13
C LEU A 229 0.32 -3.49 -4.29
N ALA A 230 -0.95 -3.10 -4.12
CA ALA A 230 -1.96 -3.19 -5.18
C ALA A 230 -1.58 -2.36 -6.41
N VAL A 231 -1.09 -1.14 -6.17
CA VAL A 231 -0.61 -0.25 -7.23
C VAL A 231 0.67 -0.80 -7.87
N ALA A 232 1.61 -1.32 -7.09
CA ALA A 232 2.82 -1.94 -7.63
C ALA A 232 2.54 -3.19 -8.46
N ALA A 233 1.49 -3.95 -8.15
CA ALA A 233 1.04 -5.11 -8.93
C ALA A 233 0.60 -4.71 -10.36
N SER A 234 0.18 -3.45 -10.54
CA SER A 234 -0.18 -2.90 -11.85
C SER A 234 1.01 -2.47 -12.73
N ILE A 235 2.23 -2.52 -12.20
CA ILE A 235 3.44 -2.29 -13.00
C ILE A 235 3.58 -3.47 -13.96
N GLU A 236 3.56 -3.18 -15.26
CA GLU A 236 3.87 -4.18 -16.29
C GLU A 236 5.28 -4.73 -16.05
N VAL A 237 5.37 -6.05 -15.89
CA VAL A 237 6.65 -6.74 -15.94
C VAL A 237 6.91 -6.99 -17.42
N GLU A 238 7.88 -6.30 -18.01
CA GLU A 238 8.32 -6.65 -19.37
C GLU A 238 8.69 -8.15 -19.36
N PRO A 239 8.13 -8.96 -20.29
CA PRO A 239 8.52 -10.36 -20.37
C PRO A 239 10.02 -10.45 -20.66
N GLU A 240 10.73 -11.37 -19.99
CA GLU A 240 12.14 -11.56 -20.26
C GLU A 240 12.36 -11.79 -21.76
N PRO A 241 13.32 -11.09 -22.39
CA PRO A 241 13.57 -11.27 -23.82
C PRO A 241 13.93 -12.72 -24.09
N PHE A 242 13.10 -13.39 -24.87
CA PHE A 242 13.35 -14.77 -25.32
C PHE A 242 14.59 -14.79 -26.22
N PHE A 243 15.74 -15.16 -25.66
CA PHE A 243 16.93 -15.45 -26.44
C PHE A 243 16.79 -16.84 -27.07
N ALA A 244 16.28 -16.89 -28.30
CA ALA A 244 16.39 -18.08 -29.13
C ALA A 244 17.87 -18.32 -29.47
N VAL A 245 18.53 -19.24 -28.74
CA VAL A 245 19.85 -19.73 -29.14
C VAL A 245 19.67 -20.55 -30.42
N ILE A 246 19.99 -19.95 -31.57
CA ILE A 246 20.04 -20.67 -32.85
C ILE A 246 21.31 -21.53 -32.82
N PRO A 247 21.21 -22.87 -32.83
CA PRO A 247 22.39 -23.72 -32.93
C PRO A 247 23.08 -23.49 -34.28
N ARG A 248 24.40 -23.36 -34.28
CA ARG A 248 25.24 -23.31 -35.48
C ARG A 248 25.44 -24.69 -36.09
#